data_AF-A0A060CNZ1-F1
#
_entry.id   AF-A0A060CNZ1-F1
#
_cell.length_a   1.000
_cell.length_b   1.000
_cell.length_c   1.000
_cell.angle_alpha   90.00
_cell.angle_beta   90.00
_cell.angle_gamma   90.00
#
_symmetry.space_group_name_H-M   'P 1'
#
loop_
_entity.id
_entity.type
_entity.pdbx_description
1 polymer ?
#
loop_
_entity_poly.entity_id
_entity_poly.type
_entity_poly.pdbx_seq_one_letter_code
_entity_poly.pdbx_strand_id
1 'polypeptide(L)'
;DKRITAVRQKSGVSVARNHGLSLAKGNYICFIDPDDWIAENYVAELLSSLKHSQADFVISNCLVAHHDQQKVITFLTHLKQI
;
A
#
# COMPACT_ATOMS: atom_id res chain seq x y z
N ASP A 1 13.73 -1.73 15.41
CA ASP A 1 12.36 -2.23 15.62
C ASP A 1 12.28 -3.68 15.15
N LYS A 2 11.67 -4.60 15.92
CA LYS A 2 11.60 -6.04 15.57
C LYS A 2 10.63 -6.34 14.42
N ARG A 3 9.81 -5.36 14.02
CA ARG A 3 8.84 -5.47 12.93
C ARG A 3 9.47 -5.27 11.55
N ILE A 4 10.72 -4.80 11.48
CA ILE A 4 11.38 -4.41 10.23
C ILE A 4 12.44 -5.45 9.85
N THR A 5 12.35 -5.96 8.63
CA THR A 5 13.40 -6.77 8.00
C THR A 5 13.96 -6.00 6.81
N ALA A 6 15.25 -5.65 6.83
CA ALA A 6 15.90 -4.94 5.75
C ALA A 6 16.64 -5.92 4.83
N VAL A 7 16.43 -5.78 3.52
CA VAL A 7 17.07 -6.59 2.48
C VAL A 7 17.86 -5.66 1.56
N ARG A 8 19.13 -5.98 1.33
CA ARG A 8 20.01 -5.19 0.44
C ARG A 8 20.29 -5.97 -0.83
N GLN A 9 19.98 -5.37 -1.98
CA GLN A 9 20.21 -5.95 -3.31
C GLN A 9 20.49 -4.85 -4.35
N LYS A 10 21.06 -5.21 -5.51
CA LYS A 10 21.25 -4.29 -6.65
C LYS A 10 20.38 -4.75 -7.82
N SER A 11 19.14 -4.27 -7.87
CA SER A 11 18.17 -4.65 -8.89
C SER A 11 17.09 -3.57 -9.04
N GLY A 12 16.28 -3.66 -10.10
CA GLY A 12 15.09 -2.82 -10.27
C GLY A 12 13.96 -3.13 -9.27
N VAL A 13 12.96 -2.25 -9.26
CA VAL A 13 11.83 -2.28 -8.32
C VAL A 13 11.02 -3.58 -8.37
N SER A 14 10.80 -4.17 -9.55
CA SER A 14 10.03 -5.42 -9.68
C SER A 14 10.70 -6.58 -8.96
N VAL A 15 12.03 -6.68 -9.06
CA VAL A 15 12.80 -7.73 -8.36
C VAL A 15 12.79 -7.48 -6.85
N ALA A 16 12.83 -6.21 -6.42
CA ALA A 16 12.73 -5.87 -5.00
C ALA A 16 11.37 -6.26 -4.41
N ARG A 17 10.26 -5.94 -5.11
CA ARG A 17 8.90 -6.32 -4.70
C ARG A 17 8.72 -7.84 -4.63
N ASN A 18 9.19 -8.57 -5.64
CA ASN A 18 9.11 -10.03 -5.66
C ASN A 18 9.92 -10.69 -4.54
N HIS A 19 11.11 -10.17 -4.24
CA HIS A 19 11.91 -10.65 -3.11
C HIS A 19 11.20 -10.37 -1.77
N GLY A 20 10.64 -9.17 -1.60
CA GLY A 20 9.83 -8.82 -0.44
C GLY A 20 8.63 -9.76 -0.25
N LEU A 21 7.89 -10.06 -1.33
CA LEU A 21 6.78 -11.02 -1.32
C LEU A 21 7.21 -12.41 -0.84
N SER A 22 8.35 -12.93 -1.32
CA SER A 22 8.85 -14.25 -0.92
C SER A 22 9.22 -14.35 0.57
N LEU A 23 9.50 -13.22 1.22
CA LEU A 23 9.87 -13.13 2.63
C LEU A 23 8.68 -12.74 3.53
N ALA A 24 7.58 -12.28 2.96
CA ALA A 24 6.41 -11.83 3.71
C ALA A 24 5.76 -12.99 4.47
N LYS A 25 5.35 -12.73 5.71
CA LYS A 25 4.74 -13.74 6.61
C LYS A 25 3.33 -13.37 7.06
N GLY A 26 2.80 -12.25 6.59
CA GLY A 26 1.47 -11.77 6.93
C GLY A 26 0.39 -12.39 6.06
N ASN A 27 -0.86 -12.34 6.52
CA ASN A 27 -2.03 -12.78 5.75
C ASN A 27 -2.43 -11.79 4.65
N TYR A 28 -1.88 -10.58 4.67
CA TYR A 28 -2.17 -9.49 3.74
C TYR A 28 -0.86 -8.86 3.27
N ILE A 29 -0.86 -8.39 2.03
CA ILE A 29 0.24 -7.64 1.44
C ILE A 29 -0.22 -6.21 1.17
N CYS A 30 0.62 -5.24 1.52
CA CYS A 30 0.46 -3.83 1.19
C CYS A 30 1.80 -3.31 0.67
N PHE A 31 1.80 -2.71 -0.52
CA PHE A 31 2.97 -2.06 -1.09
C PHE A 31 2.93 -0.57 -0.73
N ILE A 32 4.06 -0.05 -0.27
CA ILE A 32 4.27 1.37 0.03
C ILE A 32 5.55 1.77 -0.68
N ASP A 33 5.47 2.74 -1.59
CA ASP A 33 6.64 3.23 -2.29
C ASP A 33 7.45 4.17 -1.36
N PRO A 34 8.80 4.19 -1.48
CA PRO A 34 9.68 4.85 -0.51
C PRO A 34 9.63 6.39 -0.55
N ASP A 35 9.03 6.95 -1.58
CA ASP A 35 8.84 8.39 -1.80
C ASP A 35 7.44 8.89 -1.43
N ASP A 36 6.57 8.02 -0.91
CA ASP A 36 5.22 8.35 -0.46
C ASP A 36 5.10 8.46 1.07
N TRP A 37 4.08 9.22 1.51
CA TRP A 37 3.61 9.21 2.90
C TRP A 37 2.22 8.58 2.99
N ILE A 38 1.92 8.00 4.15
CA ILE A 38 0.62 7.43 4.47
C ILE A 38 0.04 8.08 5.73
N ALA A 39 -1.28 8.14 5.82
CA ALA A 39 -1.98 8.55 7.04
C ALA A 39 -1.72 7.56 8.19
N GLU A 40 -1.78 8.03 9.43
CA GLU A 40 -1.52 7.19 10.62
C GLU A 40 -2.46 5.96 10.70
N ASN A 41 -3.71 6.11 10.25
CA ASN A 41 -4.71 5.04 10.23
C ASN A 41 -4.78 4.26 8.90
N TYR A 42 -3.91 4.55 7.93
CA TYR A 42 -3.98 4.03 6.56
C TYR A 42 -4.19 2.50 6.48
N VAL A 43 -3.31 1.72 7.12
CA VAL A 43 -3.40 0.24 7.10
C VAL A 43 -4.63 -0.27 7.85
N ALA A 44 -5.03 0.41 8.93
CA ALA A 44 -6.18 0.02 9.73
C ALA A 44 -7.50 0.20 8.97
N GLU A 45 -7.66 1.31 8.26
CA GLU A 45 -8.84 1.59 7.44
C GLU A 45 -8.97 0.61 6.27
N LEU A 46 -7.86 0.32 5.58
CA LEU A 46 -7.84 -0.68 4.51
C LEU A 46 -8.24 -2.06 5.05
N LEU A 47 -7.64 -2.49 6.16
CA LEU A 47 -7.94 -3.78 6.75
C LEU A 47 -9.39 -3.88 7.24
N SER A 48 -9.92 -2.82 7.83
CA SER A 48 -11.32 -2.71 8.24
C SER A 48 -12.26 -2.85 7.03
N SER A 49 -11.98 -2.09 5.97
CA SER A 49 -12.75 -2.11 4.73
C SER A 49 -12.75 -3.50 4.07
N LEU A 50 -11.58 -4.13 3.96
CA LEU A 50 -11.43 -5.47 3.39
C LEU A 50 -12.24 -6.52 4.18
N LYS A 51 -12.16 -6.49 5.52
CA LYS A 51 -12.88 -7.43 6.39
C LYS A 51 -14.39 -7.22 6.33
N HIS A 52 -14.85 -5.97 6.26
CA HIS A 52 -16.27 -5.64 6.21
C HIS A 52 -16.90 -6.02 4.87
N SER A 53 -16.20 -5.75 3.77
CA SER A 53 -16.68 -6.07 2.43
C SER A 53 -16.52 -7.54 2.04
N GLN A 54 -15.70 -8.29 2.77
CA GLN A 54 -15.26 -9.64 2.39
C GLN A 54 -14.61 -9.69 1.00
N ALA A 55 -13.99 -8.59 0.57
CA ALA A 55 -13.30 -8.51 -0.72
C ALA A 55 -11.89 -9.15 -0.66
N ASP A 56 -11.39 -9.61 -1.80
CA ASP A 56 -10.03 -10.16 -1.92
C ASP A 56 -8.95 -9.08 -1.85
N PHE A 57 -9.27 -7.85 -2.29
CA PHE A 57 -8.37 -6.70 -2.21
C PHE A 57 -9.16 -5.39 -2.01
N VAL A 58 -8.45 -4.37 -1.52
CA VAL A 58 -8.98 -3.03 -1.29
C VAL A 58 -7.95 -2.00 -1.74
N ILE A 59 -8.42 -0.85 -2.20
CA ILE A 59 -7.58 0.26 -2.67
C ILE A 59 -8.08 1.54 -2.00
N SER A 60 -7.16 2.36 -1.49
CA SER A 60 -7.46 3.69 -1.00
C SER A 60 -7.39 4.73 -2.12
N ASN A 61 -7.91 5.91 -1.84
CA ASN A 61 -7.58 7.08 -2.64
C ASN A 61 -6.10 7.49 -2.48
N CYS A 62 -5.59 8.36 -3.36
CA CYS A 62 -4.22 8.87 -3.30
C CYS A 62 -4.18 10.39 -3.48
N LEU A 63 -3.49 11.09 -2.59
CA LEU A 63 -3.27 12.53 -2.69
C LEU A 63 -1.91 12.79 -3.35
N VAL A 64 -1.87 13.62 -4.39
CA VAL A 64 -0.61 13.96 -5.06
C VAL A 64 -0.12 15.31 -4.53
N ALA A 65 0.96 15.26 -3.76
CA ALA A 65 1.65 16.45 -3.29
C ALA A 65 2.74 16.84 -4.30
N HIS A 66 2.65 18.04 -4.86
CA HIS A 66 3.78 18.69 -5.51
C HIS A 66 4.40 19.70 -4.55
N HIS A 67 5.72 19.88 -4.63
CA HIS A 67 6.52 20.70 -3.71
C HIS A 67 5.99 22.13 -3.48
N ASP A 68 5.22 22.68 -4.43
CA ASP A 68 4.62 24.02 -4.36
C ASP A 68 3.07 24.05 -4.31
N GLN A 69 2.37 22.92 -4.54
CA GLN A 69 0.89 22.85 -4.54
C GLN A 69 0.40 21.43 -4.19
N GLN A 70 -0.45 21.30 -3.18
CA GLN A 70 -1.17 20.05 -2.92
C GLN A 70 -2.37 19.96 -3.88
N LYS A 71 -2.40 18.92 -4.74
CA LYS A 71 -3.57 18.61 -5.57
C LYS A 71 -4.16 17.27 -5.12
N VAL A 72 -5.41 17.32 -4.66
CA VAL A 72 -6.18 16.12 -4.33
C VAL A 72 -6.62 15.46 -5.63
N ILE A 73 -6.11 14.26 -5.94
CA ILE A 73 -6.66 13.41 -6.99
C ILE A 73 -7.63 12.44 -6.31
N THR A 74 -8.93 12.57 -6.62
CA THR A 74 -9.93 11.64 -6.11
C THR A 74 -10.15 10.54 -7.14
N PHE A 75 -9.60 9.35 -6.93
CA PHE A 75 -10.11 8.14 -7.57
C PHE A 75 -11.46 7.80 -6.95
N LEU A 76 -12.53 7.86 -7.75
CA LEU A 76 -13.87 7.46 -7.34
C LEU A 76 -13.88 5.94 -7.06
N THR A 77 -13.90 5.55 -5.79
CA THR A 77 -14.11 4.16 -5.38
C THR A 77 -15.58 3.79 -5.53
N HIS A 78 -15.94 3.31 -6.72
CA HIS A 78 -17.08 2.41 -6.91
C HIS A 78 -16.67 1.27 -7.83
N LEU A 79 -15.87 0.34 -7.32
CA LEU A 79 -15.73 -0.99 -7.90
C LEU A 79 -16.63 -1.94 -7.12
N LYS A 80 -17.88 -2.03 -7.58
CA LYS A 80 -18.73 -3.21 -7.33
C LYS A 80 -18.30 -4.31 -8.29
N GLN A 81 -17.94 -5.46 -7.70
CA GLN A 81 -17.99 -6.85 -8.21
C GLN A 81 -17.21 -7.22 -9.49
N ILE A 82 -16.43 -8.30 -9.37
CA ILE A 82 -16.85 -9.61 -9.92
C ILE A 82 -16.78 -10.61 -8.77
#